data_AF-A0AAV3JBW0-F1
#
_entry.id   AF-A0AAV3JBW0-F1
#
_cell.length_a   1.000
_cell.length_b   1.000
_cell.length_c   1.000
_cell.angle_alpha   90.00
_cell.angle_beta   90.00
_cell.angle_gamma   90.00
#
_symmetry.space_group_name_H-M   'P 1'
#
loop_
_entity.id
_entity.type
_entity.pdbx_description
1 polymer ?
#
loop_
_entity_poly.entity_id
_entity_poly.type
_entity_poly.pdbx_seq_one_letter_code
_entity_poly.pdbx_strand_id
1 'polypeptide(L)'
;MEENIVNILKSIGEDPTREGLLNTPKRVKKAYDFLTSGYHVDITKVVNGAIFEEPTEGMILVRDIEVYSLCEHHLLPFYGRAHVAYLPNKKIIGISKIPRIVDVFARRLQVQERLTEQIAYAVQEVLDPQGVAVVIKAKHLCMMMRGVEKQNSELFTSCLLGAFKENMVTRSEFLDLIRTGST
;
A
#
# COMPACT_ATOMS: atom_id res chain seq x y z
N MET A 1 -11.79 -21.89 -6.08
CA MET A 1 -10.42 -21.38 -6.27
C MET A 1 -9.41 -22.48 -6.53
N GLU A 2 -9.27 -23.49 -5.65
CA GLU A 2 -8.27 -24.55 -5.86
C GLU A 2 -8.44 -25.26 -7.20
N GLU A 3 -9.67 -25.61 -7.59
CA GLU A 3 -9.97 -26.16 -8.91
C GLU A 3 -9.52 -25.25 -10.07
N ASN A 4 -9.74 -23.93 -9.96
CA ASN A 4 -9.27 -22.97 -10.96
C ASN A 4 -7.73 -22.97 -11.06
N ILE A 5 -7.01 -23.17 -9.95
CA ILE A 5 -5.54 -23.28 -9.98
C ILE A 5 -5.11 -24.59 -10.66
N VAL A 6 -5.81 -25.70 -10.40
CA VAL A 6 -5.57 -26.95 -11.14
C VAL A 6 -5.78 -26.75 -12.64
N ASN A 7 -6.83 -26.04 -13.03
CA ASN A 7 -7.11 -25.74 -14.43
C ASN A 7 -6.02 -24.85 -15.04
N ILE A 8 -5.54 -23.82 -14.32
CA ILE A 8 -4.41 -23.00 -14.78
C ILE A 8 -3.17 -23.85 -15.00
N LEU A 9 -2.81 -24.73 -14.06
CA LEU A 9 -1.65 -25.63 -14.18
C LEU A 9 -1.75 -26.49 -15.44
N LYS A 10 -2.90 -27.13 -15.67
CA LYS A 10 -3.14 -27.92 -16.89
C LYS A 10 -3.05 -27.05 -18.15
N SER A 11 -3.63 -25.84 -18.13
CA SER A 11 -3.64 -24.93 -19.27
C SER A 11 -2.25 -24.41 -19.66
N ILE A 12 -1.31 -24.34 -18.70
CA ILE A 12 0.09 -23.97 -18.99
C ILE A 12 1.00 -25.19 -19.25
N GLY A 13 0.42 -26.40 -19.37
CA GLY A 13 1.15 -27.63 -19.71
C GLY A 13 1.83 -28.33 -18.53
N GLU A 14 1.51 -27.95 -17.29
CA GLU A 14 2.02 -28.62 -16.09
C GLU A 14 1.16 -29.83 -15.70
N ASP A 15 1.80 -30.82 -15.06
CA ASP A 15 1.13 -31.99 -14.47
C ASP A 15 0.78 -31.70 -13.00
N PRO A 16 -0.50 -31.49 -12.64
CA PRO A 16 -0.89 -31.19 -11.26
C PRO A 16 -0.62 -32.33 -10.27
N THR A 17 -0.36 -33.55 -10.76
CA THR A 17 -0.12 -34.73 -9.93
C THR A 17 1.35 -34.89 -9.51
N ARG A 18 2.28 -34.11 -10.09
CA ARG A 18 3.69 -34.15 -9.66
C ARG A 18 3.83 -33.72 -8.21
N GLU A 19 4.77 -34.34 -7.49
CA GLU A 19 4.97 -34.17 -6.04
C GLU A 19 4.97 -32.69 -5.61
N GLY A 20 5.68 -31.84 -6.35
CA GLY A 20 5.77 -30.40 -6.06
C GLY A 20 4.45 -29.62 -6.21
N LEU A 21 3.51 -30.08 -7.04
CA LEU A 21 2.26 -29.37 -7.36
C LEU A 21 1.02 -29.90 -6.63
N LEU A 22 1.08 -31.09 -6.02
CA LEU A 22 -0.04 -31.69 -5.29
C LEU A 22 -0.73 -30.71 -4.32
N ASN A 23 0.07 -29.92 -3.60
CA ASN A 23 -0.41 -28.93 -2.65
C ASN A 23 -0.39 -27.48 -3.17
N THR A 24 -0.01 -27.24 -4.43
CA THR A 24 0.02 -25.89 -5.02
C THR A 24 -1.34 -25.21 -5.02
N PRO A 25 -2.45 -25.85 -5.44
CA PRO A 25 -3.78 -25.22 -5.40
C PRO A 25 -4.15 -24.66 -4.03
N LYS A 26 -3.92 -25.45 -2.97
CA LYS A 26 -4.16 -25.05 -1.58
C LYS A 26 -3.24 -23.91 -1.13
N ARG A 27 -1.94 -23.96 -1.47
CA ARG A 27 -0.98 -22.89 -1.13
C ARG A 27 -1.32 -21.58 -1.85
N VAL A 28 -1.68 -21.65 -3.13
CA VAL A 28 -2.06 -20.48 -3.93
C VAL A 28 -3.35 -19.87 -3.40
N LYS A 29 -4.38 -20.67 -3.09
CA LYS A 29 -5.60 -20.17 -2.46
C LYS A 29 -5.28 -19.39 -1.18
N LYS A 30 -4.51 -19.98 -0.26
CA LYS A 30 -4.11 -19.31 0.99
C LYS A 30 -3.33 -18.02 0.75
N ALA A 31 -2.45 -18.00 -0.25
CA ALA A 31 -1.71 -16.80 -0.61
C ALA A 31 -2.64 -15.69 -1.09
N TYR A 32 -3.59 -15.99 -1.98
CA TYR A 32 -4.58 -15.00 -2.44
C TYR A 32 -5.49 -14.54 -1.30
N ASP A 33 -5.98 -15.45 -0.44
CA ASP A 33 -6.78 -15.08 0.74
C ASP A 33 -6.05 -14.03 1.61
N PHE A 34 -4.73 -14.14 1.75
CA PHE A 34 -3.91 -13.14 2.45
C PHE A 34 -3.70 -11.86 1.64
N LEU A 35 -3.30 -11.98 0.37
CA LEU A 35 -2.98 -10.86 -0.51
C LEU A 35 -4.19 -9.99 -0.87
N THR A 36 -5.42 -10.51 -0.70
CA THR A 36 -6.67 -9.78 -0.90
C THR A 36 -7.46 -9.59 0.40
N SER A 37 -6.86 -9.90 1.55
CA SER A 37 -7.52 -9.79 2.87
C SER A 37 -8.02 -8.39 3.18
N GLY A 38 -7.42 -7.35 2.59
CA GLY A 38 -7.77 -5.96 2.78
C GLY A 38 -9.20 -5.57 2.37
N TYR A 39 -9.86 -6.38 1.53
CA TYR A 39 -11.29 -6.18 1.19
C TYR A 39 -12.23 -6.41 2.37
N HIS A 40 -11.82 -7.23 3.34
CA HIS A 40 -12.65 -7.65 4.47
C HIS A 40 -12.27 -6.95 5.78
N VAL A 41 -11.39 -5.94 5.71
CA VAL A 41 -10.92 -5.19 6.87
C VAL A 41 -11.62 -3.85 6.95
N ASP A 42 -12.21 -3.59 8.11
CA ASP A 42 -12.81 -2.32 8.48
C ASP A 42 -11.73 -1.41 9.12
N ILE A 43 -11.53 -0.22 8.55
CA ILE A 43 -10.53 0.75 8.99
C ILE A 43 -10.80 1.19 10.43
N THR A 44 -12.06 1.34 10.84
CA THR A 44 -12.41 1.75 12.21
C THR A 44 -11.91 0.73 13.23
N LYS A 45 -12.02 -0.57 12.91
CA LYS A 45 -11.49 -1.68 13.71
C LYS A 45 -9.97 -1.76 13.68
N VAL A 46 -9.33 -1.35 12.57
CA VAL A 46 -7.87 -1.27 12.50
C VAL A 46 -7.33 -0.20 13.43
N VAL A 47 -7.95 0.98 13.42
CA VAL A 47 -7.61 2.10 14.31
C VAL A 47 -7.87 1.70 15.77
N ASN A 48 -8.99 1.04 16.05
CA ASN A 48 -9.34 0.49 17.36
C ASN A 48 -9.26 1.53 18.49
N GLY A 49 -9.75 2.74 18.24
CA GLY A 49 -9.73 3.83 19.23
C GLY A 49 -8.34 4.35 19.61
N ALA A 50 -7.27 3.97 18.88
CA ALA A 50 -5.91 4.45 19.13
C ALA A 50 -5.68 5.88 18.58
N ILE A 51 -6.60 6.78 18.91
CA ILE A 51 -6.55 8.21 18.63
C ILE A 51 -6.41 8.91 19.98
N PHE A 52 -5.45 9.83 20.06
CA PHE A 52 -5.10 10.53 21.28
C PHE A 52 -5.12 12.04 21.03
N GLU A 53 -5.42 12.80 22.07
CA GLU A 53 -5.26 14.25 22.02
C GLU A 53 -3.84 14.64 22.46
N GLU A 54 -3.14 15.40 21.62
CA GLU A 54 -1.80 15.92 21.91
C GLU A 54 -1.67 17.31 21.28
N PRO A 55 -1.22 18.34 22.01
CA PRO A 55 -1.09 19.72 21.52
C PRO A 55 0.05 19.94 20.50
N THR A 56 0.49 18.88 19.80
CA THR A 56 1.55 19.02 18.81
C THR A 56 1.02 19.64 17.52
N GLU A 57 1.78 20.55 16.94
CA GLU A 57 1.46 21.23 15.67
C GLU A 57 2.41 20.79 14.53
N GLY A 58 3.48 20.08 14.87
CA GLY A 58 4.50 19.64 13.92
C GLY A 58 4.01 18.53 12.98
N MET A 59 4.68 18.41 11.83
CA MET A 59 4.44 17.32 10.90
C MET A 59 4.77 15.96 11.54
N ILE A 60 3.84 15.03 11.46
CA ILE A 60 4.08 13.63 11.84
C ILE A 60 4.27 12.83 10.55
N LEU A 61 5.46 12.25 10.37
CA LEU A 61 5.83 11.44 9.21
C LEU A 61 6.15 10.01 9.62
N VAL A 62 5.45 9.05 9.01
CA VAL A 62 5.83 7.64 9.01
C VAL A 62 6.32 7.30 7.60
N ARG A 63 7.62 7.05 7.47
CA ARG A 63 8.29 6.83 6.18
C ARG A 63 8.85 5.42 6.08
N ASP A 64 9.13 5.02 4.83
CA ASP A 64 9.74 3.72 4.50
C ASP A 64 8.85 2.53 4.90
N ILE A 65 7.53 2.69 4.80
CA ILE A 65 6.57 1.62 5.03
C ILE A 65 6.59 0.67 3.84
N GLU A 66 6.97 -0.59 4.01
CA GLU A 66 6.96 -1.57 2.92
C GLU A 66 5.54 -1.78 2.37
N VAL A 67 5.43 -1.75 1.04
CA VAL A 67 4.18 -1.99 0.31
C VAL A 67 4.35 -3.20 -0.57
N TYR A 68 3.40 -4.13 -0.47
CA TYR A 68 3.21 -5.23 -1.40
C TYR A 68 1.74 -5.25 -1.82
N SER A 69 1.48 -5.18 -3.11
CA SER A 69 0.12 -5.17 -3.67
C SER A 69 0.07 -5.94 -4.99
N LEU A 70 -1.13 -6.26 -5.47
CA LEU A 70 -1.34 -6.94 -6.74
C LEU A 70 -1.85 -5.96 -7.79
N CYS A 71 -1.22 -5.94 -8.97
CA CYS A 71 -1.71 -5.18 -10.11
C CYS A 71 -3.02 -5.80 -10.61
N GLU A 72 -4.11 -5.02 -10.66
CA GLU A 72 -5.42 -5.54 -11.06
C GLU A 72 -5.47 -6.02 -12.52
N HIS A 73 -4.61 -5.49 -13.38
CA HIS A 73 -4.56 -5.83 -14.81
C HIS A 73 -3.90 -7.18 -15.12
N HIS A 74 -2.96 -7.61 -14.28
CA HIS A 74 -2.12 -8.78 -14.58
C HIS A 74 -2.03 -9.79 -13.44
N LEU A 75 -2.60 -9.46 -12.27
CA LEU A 75 -2.48 -10.23 -11.03
C LEU A 75 -1.02 -10.50 -10.62
N LEU A 76 -0.09 -9.67 -11.12
CA LEU A 76 1.32 -9.69 -10.75
C LEU A 76 1.60 -8.66 -9.65
N PRO A 77 2.51 -8.96 -8.71
CA PRO A 77 2.87 -8.01 -7.67
C PRO A 77 3.46 -6.70 -8.20
N PHE A 78 3.13 -5.61 -7.52
CA PHE A 78 3.98 -4.43 -7.45
C PHE A 78 4.33 -4.17 -5.99
N TYR A 79 5.55 -3.70 -5.74
CA TYR A 79 6.08 -3.57 -4.40
C TYR A 79 7.04 -2.39 -4.28
N GLY A 80 7.16 -1.85 -3.08
CA GLY A 80 7.94 -0.64 -2.87
C GLY A 80 7.77 -0.08 -1.46
N ARG A 81 7.76 1.24 -1.34
CA ARG A 81 7.61 1.94 -0.07
C ARG A 81 6.57 3.05 -0.15
N ALA A 82 5.83 3.21 0.93
CA ALA A 82 4.96 4.35 1.19
C ALA A 82 5.57 5.27 2.25
N HIS A 83 5.32 6.56 2.07
CA HIS A 83 5.61 7.60 3.05
C HIS A 83 4.30 8.33 3.31
N VAL A 84 3.89 8.40 4.57
CA VAL A 84 2.61 8.98 4.99
C VAL A 84 2.88 10.04 6.05
N ALA A 85 2.48 11.26 5.76
CA ALA A 85 2.56 12.38 6.69
C ALA A 85 1.17 13.00 6.92
N TYR A 86 0.98 13.58 8.09
CA TYR A 86 -0.17 14.43 8.38
C TYR A 86 0.21 15.59 9.31
N LEU A 87 -0.58 16.66 9.25
CA LEU A 87 -0.50 17.79 10.17
C LEU A 87 -1.66 17.70 11.16
N PRO A 88 -1.41 17.35 12.42
CA PRO A 88 -2.48 17.10 13.38
C PRO A 88 -3.37 18.32 13.62
N ASN A 89 -4.64 18.07 13.89
CA ASN A 89 -5.58 19.04 14.43
C ASN A 89 -5.99 18.56 15.83
N LYS A 90 -5.08 18.69 16.80
CA LYS A 90 -5.17 18.18 18.19
C LYS A 90 -5.22 16.66 18.33
N LYS A 91 -5.53 15.90 17.27
CA LYS A 91 -5.58 14.44 17.26
C LYS A 91 -4.33 13.84 16.63
N ILE A 92 -3.76 12.85 17.32
CA ILE A 92 -2.70 11.98 16.80
C ILE A 92 -3.18 10.52 16.79
N ILE A 93 -2.56 9.70 15.95
CA ILE A 93 -2.82 8.26 15.89
C ILE A 93 -1.64 7.47 16.43
N GLY A 94 -1.91 6.32 17.07
CA GLY A 94 -0.84 5.38 17.43
C GLY A 94 -0.03 5.01 16.19
N ILE A 95 1.30 5.19 16.23
CA ILE A 95 2.19 5.14 15.06
C ILE A 95 2.00 3.87 14.21
N SER A 96 1.81 2.72 14.87
CA SER A 96 1.57 1.42 14.22
C SER A 96 0.32 1.36 13.33
N LYS A 97 -0.62 2.30 13.45
CA LYS A 97 -1.89 2.30 12.71
C LYS A 97 -1.72 2.80 11.29
N ILE A 98 -0.76 3.69 11.03
CA ILE A 98 -0.49 4.19 9.68
C ILE A 98 -0.05 3.04 8.75
N PRO A 99 0.95 2.20 9.09
CA PRO A 99 1.26 1.01 8.30
C PRO A 99 0.09 0.04 8.14
N ARG A 100 -0.76 -0.12 9.17
CA ARG A 100 -1.93 -0.99 9.06
C ARG A 100 -2.98 -0.45 8.08
N ILE A 101 -3.17 0.87 8.02
CA ILE A 101 -4.04 1.51 7.01
C ILE A 101 -3.46 1.26 5.61
N VAL A 102 -2.14 1.41 5.43
CA VAL A 102 -1.46 1.07 4.17
C VAL A 102 -1.74 -0.38 3.77
N ASP A 103 -1.57 -1.33 4.68
CA ASP A 103 -1.84 -2.76 4.47
C ASP A 103 -3.29 -3.06 4.05
N VAL A 104 -4.29 -2.37 4.63
CA VAL A 104 -5.71 -2.55 4.30
C VAL A 104 -5.97 -2.31 2.81
N PHE A 105 -5.33 -1.30 2.24
CA PHE A 105 -5.52 -0.96 0.83
C PHE A 105 -4.54 -1.69 -0.10
N ALA A 106 -3.30 -1.95 0.35
CA ALA A 106 -2.31 -2.66 -0.43
C ALA A 106 -2.67 -4.15 -0.62
N ARG A 107 -3.37 -4.77 0.35
CA ARG A 107 -3.83 -6.16 0.26
C ARG A 107 -5.14 -6.26 -0.52
N ARG A 108 -5.15 -5.72 -1.74
CA ARG A 108 -6.25 -5.72 -2.71
C ARG A 108 -5.68 -5.86 -4.13
N LEU A 109 -6.57 -5.98 -5.11
CA LEU A 109 -6.20 -5.71 -6.50
C LEU A 109 -6.23 -4.20 -6.70
N GLN A 110 -5.15 -3.64 -7.25
CA GLN A 110 -4.93 -2.21 -7.26
C GLN A 110 -4.31 -1.68 -8.55
N VAL A 111 -4.50 -0.37 -8.71
CA VAL A 111 -3.65 0.56 -9.45
C VAL A 111 -2.95 1.46 -8.42
N GLN A 112 -1.67 1.80 -8.62
CA GLN A 112 -0.87 2.46 -7.57
C GLN A 112 -1.41 3.85 -7.22
N GLU A 113 -1.93 4.57 -8.21
CA GLU A 113 -2.59 5.87 -8.08
C GLU A 113 -3.77 5.77 -7.10
N ARG A 114 -4.65 4.79 -7.30
CA ARG A 114 -5.82 4.55 -6.42
C ARG A 114 -5.39 4.16 -5.02
N LEU A 115 -4.38 3.30 -4.89
CA LEU A 115 -3.82 2.91 -3.60
C LEU A 115 -3.35 4.14 -2.80
N THR A 116 -2.60 5.03 -3.45
CA THR A 116 -2.07 6.26 -2.84
C THR A 116 -3.20 7.19 -2.37
N GLU A 117 -4.22 7.40 -3.19
CA GLU A 117 -5.39 8.22 -2.82
C GLU A 117 -6.17 7.61 -1.65
N GLN A 118 -6.45 6.31 -1.70
CA GLN A 118 -7.22 5.61 -0.66
C GLN A 118 -6.56 5.72 0.71
N ILE A 119 -5.22 5.61 0.78
CA ILE A 119 -4.48 5.79 2.03
C ILE A 119 -4.62 7.23 2.54
N ALA A 120 -4.47 8.23 1.66
CA ALA A 120 -4.54 9.64 2.05
C ALA A 120 -5.93 10.00 2.59
N TYR A 121 -6.98 9.61 1.88
CA TYR A 121 -8.36 9.87 2.29
C TYR A 121 -8.74 9.11 3.56
N ALA A 122 -8.28 7.87 3.75
CA ALA A 122 -8.55 7.13 4.98
C ALA A 122 -7.90 7.79 6.20
N VAL A 123 -6.67 8.29 6.08
CA VAL A 123 -6.01 9.03 7.17
C VAL A 123 -6.75 10.35 7.44
N GLN A 124 -7.19 11.05 6.38
CA GLN A 124 -7.99 12.26 6.51
C GLN A 124 -9.30 11.99 7.26
N GLU A 125 -10.04 10.94 6.89
CA GLU A 125 -11.32 10.57 7.49
C GLU A 125 -11.17 10.16 8.96
N VAL A 126 -10.13 9.39 9.28
CA VAL A 126 -9.90 8.89 10.64
C VAL A 126 -9.49 10.01 11.61
N LEU A 127 -8.66 10.95 11.17
CA LEU A 127 -8.04 11.93 12.07
C LEU A 127 -8.57 13.35 11.94
N ASP A 128 -9.22 13.69 10.83
CA ASP A 128 -9.55 15.06 10.44
C ASP A 128 -8.38 16.05 10.65
N PRO A 129 -7.17 15.75 10.12
CA PRO A 129 -6.01 16.60 10.26
C PRO A 129 -6.13 17.84 9.36
N GLN A 130 -5.25 18.82 9.60
CA GLN A 130 -5.14 20.01 8.74
C GLN A 130 -4.69 19.66 7.32
N GLY A 131 -4.03 18.52 7.14
CA GLY A 131 -3.71 17.96 5.84
C GLY A 131 -3.01 16.61 5.96
N VAL A 132 -2.96 15.90 4.83
CA VAL A 132 -2.30 14.59 4.69
C VAL A 132 -1.46 14.59 3.42
N ALA A 133 -0.31 13.94 3.46
CA ALA A 133 0.49 13.64 2.29
C ALA A 133 0.86 12.16 2.24
N VAL A 134 0.65 11.54 1.09
CA VAL A 134 1.09 10.17 0.81
C VAL A 134 1.93 10.17 -0.45
N VAL A 135 3.10 9.53 -0.40
CA VAL A 135 3.93 9.23 -1.58
C VAL A 135 4.21 7.74 -1.59
N ILE A 136 3.97 7.09 -2.72
CA ILE A 136 4.36 5.70 -2.94
C ILE A 136 5.36 5.64 -4.08
N LYS A 137 6.50 5.00 -3.82
CA LYS A 137 7.51 4.62 -4.81
C LYS A 137 7.50 3.10 -4.94
N ALA A 138 7.22 2.56 -6.12
CA ALA A 138 7.15 1.12 -6.32
C ALA A 138 7.68 0.65 -7.68
N LYS A 139 8.06 -0.63 -7.72
CA LYS A 139 8.40 -1.39 -8.91
C LYS A 139 7.26 -2.36 -9.25
N HIS A 140 7.02 -2.54 -10.55
CA HIS A 140 5.89 -3.33 -11.05
C HIS A 140 6.39 -4.56 -11.80
N LEU A 141 6.11 -5.77 -11.30
CA LEU A 141 6.58 -6.99 -11.96
C LEU A 141 5.99 -7.16 -13.37
N CYS A 142 4.79 -6.63 -13.63
CA CYS A 142 4.21 -6.63 -14.97
C CYS A 142 5.02 -5.82 -16.01
N MET A 143 5.93 -4.94 -15.57
CA MET A 143 6.88 -4.21 -16.44
C MET A 143 8.30 -4.79 -16.39
N MET A 144 8.63 -5.61 -15.39
CA MET A 144 9.99 -6.11 -15.16
C MET A 144 10.22 -7.51 -15.71
N MET A 145 9.33 -8.46 -15.39
CA MET A 145 9.52 -9.88 -15.73
C MET A 145 8.82 -10.29 -17.03
N ARG A 146 8.13 -9.35 -17.68
CA ARG A 146 7.45 -9.52 -18.96
C ARG A 146 7.25 -8.17 -19.65
N GLY A 147 6.76 -8.22 -20.89
CA GLY A 147 6.35 -7.01 -21.62
C GLY A 147 7.56 -6.16 -22.01
N VAL A 148 7.70 -4.98 -21.40
CA VAL A 148 8.78 -4.02 -21.71
C VAL A 148 10.11 -4.33 -21.00
N GLU A 149 10.08 -5.20 -19.99
CA GLU A 149 11.24 -5.77 -19.30
C GLU A 149 12.25 -4.74 -18.75
N LYS A 150 11.75 -3.64 -18.17
CA LYS A 150 12.59 -2.56 -17.60
C LYS A 150 12.87 -2.81 -16.11
N GLN A 151 14.09 -3.24 -15.82
CA GLN A 151 14.52 -3.69 -14.48
C GLN A 151 14.63 -2.56 -13.44
N ASN A 152 14.84 -1.33 -13.91
CA ASN A 152 15.13 -0.17 -13.05
C ASN A 152 14.01 0.87 -13.05
N SER A 153 12.93 0.65 -13.79
CA SER A 153 11.81 1.60 -13.83
C SER A 153 11.08 1.60 -12.48
N GLU A 154 10.81 2.79 -11.97
CA GLU A 154 10.11 3.01 -10.71
C GLU A 154 8.96 3.99 -10.96
N LEU A 155 7.79 3.69 -10.40
CA LEU A 155 6.62 4.56 -10.44
C LEU A 155 6.48 5.29 -9.11
N PHE A 156 6.41 6.61 -9.20
CA PHE A 156 6.06 7.49 -8.09
C PHE A 156 4.63 7.97 -8.27
N THR A 157 3.84 7.88 -7.20
CA THR A 157 2.51 8.49 -7.12
C THR A 157 2.42 9.27 -5.81
N SER A 158 1.65 10.35 -5.79
CA SER A 158 1.43 11.14 -4.60
C SER A 158 0.00 11.64 -4.50
N CYS A 159 -0.49 11.78 -3.27
CA CYS A 159 -1.77 12.40 -2.97
C CYS A 159 -1.56 13.39 -1.81
N LEU A 160 -1.92 14.65 -2.02
CA LEU A 160 -1.76 15.73 -1.06
C LEU A 160 -3.13 16.36 -0.77
N LEU A 161 -3.47 16.46 0.51
CA LEU A 161 -4.73 16.98 1.02
C LEU A 161 -4.47 18.14 1.99
N GLY A 162 -5.41 19.08 2.06
CA GLY A 162 -5.38 20.24 2.97
C GLY A 162 -4.07 21.02 2.89
N ALA A 163 -3.47 21.30 4.04
CA ALA A 163 -2.25 22.09 4.18
C ALA A 163 -1.08 21.62 3.28
N PHE A 164 -0.92 20.33 3.00
CA PHE A 164 0.13 19.84 2.09
C PHE A 164 -0.12 20.20 0.62
N LYS A 165 -1.39 20.37 0.23
CA LYS A 165 -1.77 20.80 -1.12
C LYS A 165 -1.65 22.32 -1.26
N GLU A 166 -2.09 23.05 -0.24
CA GLU A 166 -2.24 24.50 -0.26
C GLU A 166 -0.96 25.26 0.12
N ASN A 167 -0.15 24.73 1.03
CA ASN A 167 1.07 25.37 1.51
C ASN A 167 2.33 24.75 0.89
N MET A 168 3.05 25.53 0.08
CA MET A 168 4.29 25.09 -0.56
C MET A 168 5.41 24.78 0.44
N VAL A 169 5.51 25.51 1.55
CA VAL A 169 6.57 25.30 2.56
C VAL A 169 6.40 23.95 3.24
N THR A 170 5.18 23.65 3.70
CA THR A 170 4.82 22.34 4.28
C THR A 170 5.08 21.19 3.31
N ARG A 171 4.72 21.37 2.04
CA ARG A 171 4.98 20.36 1.01
C ARG A 171 6.47 20.13 0.79
N SER A 172 7.26 21.19 0.73
CA SER A 172 8.71 21.09 0.54
C SER A 172 9.38 20.40 1.73
N GLU A 173 9.01 20.76 2.96
CA GLU A 173 9.50 20.10 4.19
C GLU A 173 9.28 18.58 4.13
N PHE A 174 8.07 18.14 3.77
CA PHE A 174 7.77 16.72 3.61
C PHE A 174 8.63 16.04 2.55
N LEU A 175 8.75 16.66 1.36
CA LEU A 175 9.54 16.09 0.26
C LEU A 175 11.03 15.98 0.62
N ASP A 176 11.57 16.92 1.40
CA ASP A 176 12.95 16.88 1.87
C ASP A 176 13.17 15.80 2.94
N LEU A 177 12.21 15.63 3.86
CA LEU A 177 12.26 14.58 4.89
C LEU A 177 12.20 13.16 4.31
N ILE A 178 11.47 12.93 3.22
CA ILE A 178 11.43 11.61 2.57
C ILE A 178 12.66 11.35 1.67
N ARG A 179 13.40 12.39 1.26
CA ARG A 179 14.65 12.26 0.49
C ARG A 179 15.85 11.94 1.38
N THR A 180 15.90 12.50 2.59
CA THR A 180 17.03 12.32 3.51
C THR A 180 17.12 10.88 4.03
N GLY A 181 18.27 10.22 3.89
CA GLY A 181 18.50 8.85 4.40
C GLY A 181 18.15 7.70 3.45
N SER A 182 17.90 7.98 2.16
CA SER A 182 17.91 6.95 1.12
C SER A 182 19.36 6.62 0.73
N THR A 183 20.08 5.90 1.59
CA THR A 183 21.34 5.22 1.24
C THR A 183 21.07 3.79 0.81
#